data_AF-A0A4Z0PY13-F1
#
_entry.id   AF-A0A4Z0PY13-F1
#
_cell.length_a   1.000
_cell.length_b   1.000
_cell.length_c   1.000
_cell.angle_alpha   90.00
_cell.angle_beta   90.00
_cell.angle_gamma   90.00
#
_symmetry.space_group_name_H-M   'P 1'
#
loop_
_entity.id
_entity.type
_entity.pdbx_description
1 polymer ?
#
loop_
_entity_poly.entity_id
_entity_poly.type
_entity_poly.pdbx_seq_one_letter_code
_entity_poly.pdbx_strand_id
1 'polypeptide(L)'
;MLTAPTPAPVATLSNAGLMLMVQSARSNLRRVLNHPAFTPERRQKAEDLISKSTDAAQLMKWKVLAIAESEKWEDAQLEKEARELGPAAHPNYLY
;
A
#
# COMPACT_ATOMS: atom_id res chain seq x y z
N MET A 1 6.25 -48.50 20.59
CA MET A 1 6.48 -47.21 21.27
C MET A 1 6.56 -46.14 20.19
N LEU A 2 5.44 -45.48 19.86
CA LEU A 2 5.37 -44.39 18.88
C LEU A 2 5.78 -43.09 19.59
N THR A 3 6.95 -42.56 19.28
CA THR A 3 7.40 -41.24 19.75
C THR A 3 6.63 -40.16 19.00
N ALA A 4 5.85 -39.35 19.72
CA ALA A 4 5.15 -38.21 19.15
C ALA A 4 6.15 -37.20 18.54
N PRO A 5 5.81 -36.53 17.42
CA PRO A 5 6.67 -35.52 16.83
C PRO A 5 6.77 -34.32 17.78
N THR A 6 7.99 -33.96 18.16
CA THR A 6 8.30 -32.75 18.93
C THR A 6 7.77 -31.53 18.16
N PRO A 7 6.90 -30.68 18.75
CA PRO A 7 6.45 -29.47 18.07
C PRO A 7 7.66 -28.55 17.85
N ALA A 8 7.84 -28.08 16.62
CA ALA A 8 8.86 -27.10 16.28
C ALA A 8 8.68 -25.85 17.16
N PRO A 9 9.77 -25.23 17.65
CA PRO A 9 9.67 -24.01 18.43
C PRO A 9 9.04 -22.93 17.55
N VAL A 10 7.84 -22.49 17.94
CA VAL A 10 7.21 -21.31 17.35
C VAL A 10 8.13 -20.14 17.68
N ALA A 11 8.73 -19.52 16.65
CA ALA A 11 9.66 -18.43 16.83
C ALA A 11 8.90 -17.22 17.42
N THR A 12 8.92 -17.08 18.74
CA THR A 12 8.39 -15.91 19.42
C THR A 12 9.31 -14.73 19.13
N LEU A 13 8.81 -13.75 18.38
CA LEU A 13 9.55 -12.53 18.09
C LEU A 13 9.84 -11.78 19.40
N SER A 14 11.08 -11.33 19.56
CA SER A 14 11.44 -10.44 20.66
C SER A 14 10.70 -9.10 20.53
N ASN A 15 10.51 -8.40 21.65
CA ASN A 15 9.89 -7.08 21.64
C ASN A 15 10.61 -6.09 20.69
N ALA A 16 11.94 -6.19 20.60
CA ALA A 16 12.75 -5.43 19.65
C ALA A 16 12.44 -5.80 18.19
N GLY A 17 12.25 -7.10 17.89
CA GLY A 17 11.84 -7.57 16.57
C GLY A 17 10.46 -7.05 16.16
N LEU A 18 9.49 -7.08 17.08
CA LEU A 18 8.15 -6.55 16.86
C LEU A 18 8.18 -5.03 16.59
N MET A 19 8.94 -4.28 17.38
CA MET A 19 9.10 -2.83 17.17
C MET A 19 9.71 -2.51 15.80
N LEU A 20 10.72 -3.28 15.36
CA LEU A 20 11.32 -3.10 14.05
C LEU A 20 10.32 -3.34 12.91
N MET A 21 9.48 -4.38 13.03
CA MET A 21 8.44 -4.68 12.06
C MET A 21 7.42 -3.55 11.97
N VAL A 22 6.97 -3.00 13.11
CA VAL A 22 6.05 -1.86 13.14
C VAL A 22 6.66 -0.64 12.46
N GLN A 23 7.91 -0.29 12.77
CA GLN A 23 8.56 0.87 12.15
C GLN A 23 8.76 0.69 10.65
N SER A 24 9.12 -0.52 10.22
CA SER A 24 9.20 -0.88 8.80
C SER A 24 7.84 -0.74 8.11
N ALA A 25 6.76 -1.25 8.72
CA ALA A 25 5.41 -1.15 8.17
C ALA A 25 4.93 0.31 8.06
N ARG A 26 5.20 1.15 9.09
CA ARG A 26 4.90 2.60 9.04
C ARG A 26 5.64 3.29 7.91
N SER A 27 6.95 3.05 7.78
CA SER A 27 7.79 3.64 6.72
C SER A 27 7.30 3.26 5.32
N ASN A 28 6.98 1.97 5.12
CA ASN A 28 6.42 1.48 3.87
C ASN A 28 5.07 2.11 3.52
N LEU A 29 4.17 2.23 4.50
CA LEU A 29 2.86 2.85 4.28
C LEU A 29 3.00 4.33 3.92
N ARG A 30 3.87 5.09 4.61
CA ARG A 30 4.13 6.50 4.27
C ARG A 30 4.66 6.67 2.84
N ARG A 31 5.49 5.74 2.36
CA ARG A 31 5.97 5.76 0.96
C ARG A 31 4.83 5.62 -0.04
N VAL A 32 3.91 4.68 0.19
CA VAL A 32 2.73 4.52 -0.66
C VAL A 32 1.85 5.77 -0.62
N LEU A 33 1.63 6.33 0.57
CA LEU A 33 0.81 7.51 0.73
C LEU A 33 1.38 8.76 0.07
N ASN A 34 2.67 8.81 -0.28
CA ASN A 34 3.25 9.92 -1.06
C ASN A 34 2.80 9.94 -2.53
N HIS A 35 2.02 8.95 -2.98
CA HIS A 35 1.42 8.93 -4.30
C HIS A 35 0.43 10.09 -4.53
N PRO A 36 0.35 10.70 -5.73
CA PRO A 36 -0.54 11.82 -6.05
C PRO A 36 -2.03 11.55 -5.81
N ALA A 37 -2.45 10.28 -5.78
CA ALA A 37 -3.81 9.89 -5.40
C ALA A 37 -4.21 10.38 -3.99
N PHE A 38 -3.25 10.66 -3.12
CA PHE A 38 -3.48 11.12 -1.75
C PHE A 38 -3.12 12.60 -1.58
N THR A 39 -4.14 13.42 -1.31
CA THR A 39 -3.93 14.85 -1.04
C THR A 39 -3.09 15.06 0.22
N PRO A 40 -2.38 16.20 0.37
CA PRO A 40 -1.65 16.54 1.58
C PRO A 40 -2.48 16.41 2.86
N GLU A 41 -3.75 16.81 2.84
CA GLU A 41 -4.66 16.74 3.98
C GLU A 41 -4.99 15.30 4.37
N ARG A 42 -5.19 14.41 3.38
CA ARG A 42 -5.39 12.98 3.64
C ARG A 42 -4.13 12.34 4.19
N ARG A 43 -2.95 12.69 3.67
CA ARG A 43 -1.66 12.21 4.20
C ARG A 43 -1.47 12.64 5.65
N GLN A 44 -1.77 13.89 5.99
CA GLN A 44 -1.66 14.38 7.36
C GLN A 44 -2.59 13.64 8.33
N LYS A 45 -3.85 13.40 7.94
CA LYS A 45 -4.80 12.63 8.76
C LYS A 45 -4.35 11.17 8.93
N ALA A 46 -3.80 10.57 7.88
CA ALA A 46 -3.27 9.21 7.96
C ALA A 46 -2.04 9.14 8.87
N GLU A 47 -1.17 10.14 8.87
CA GLU A 47 0.04 10.19 9.70
C GLU A 47 -0.26 10.09 11.20
N ASP A 48 -1.32 10.76 11.66
CA ASP A 48 -1.78 10.68 13.06
C ASP A 48 -2.18 9.25 13.46
N LEU A 49 -2.77 8.48 12.53
CA LEU A 49 -3.16 7.09 12.76
C LEU A 49 -1.95 6.14 12.68
N ILE A 50 -1.06 6.38 11.72
CA ILE A 50 0.15 5.57 11.49
C ILE A 50 1.11 5.67 12.68
N SER A 51 1.33 6.88 13.19
CA SER A 51 2.24 7.14 14.32
C SER A 51 1.78 6.47 15.62
N LYS A 52 0.47 6.35 15.82
CA LYS A 52 -0.14 5.73 17.03
C LYS A 52 -0.28 4.21 16.91
N SER A 53 -0.37 3.65 15.71
CA SER A 53 -0.58 2.22 15.51
C SER A 53 0.66 1.39 15.85
N THR A 54 0.51 0.43 16.76
CA THR A 54 1.55 -0.55 17.14
C THR A 54 1.36 -1.92 16.48
N ASP A 55 0.32 -2.07 15.65
CA ASP A 55 0.02 -3.32 14.96
C ASP A 55 0.56 -3.29 13.52
N ALA A 56 1.62 -4.07 13.28
CA ALA A 56 2.23 -4.21 11.96
C ALA A 56 1.28 -4.82 10.92
N ALA A 57 0.40 -5.76 11.31
CA ALA A 57 -0.54 -6.38 10.39
C ALA A 57 -1.60 -5.37 9.93
N GLN A 58 -2.11 -4.55 10.86
CA GLN A 58 -3.03 -3.46 10.53
C GLN A 58 -2.41 -2.42 9.61
N LEU A 59 -1.15 -2.03 9.86
CA LEU A 59 -0.39 -1.12 9.00
C LEU A 59 -0.21 -1.71 7.59
N MET A 60 0.09 -3.01 7.48
CA MET A 60 0.21 -3.69 6.19
C MET A 60 -1.14 -3.80 5.47
N LYS A 61 -2.24 -4.01 6.18
CA LYS A 61 -3.59 -4.00 5.61
C LYS A 61 -3.92 -2.62 5.02
N TRP A 62 -3.63 -1.54 5.74
CA TRP A 62 -3.79 -0.18 5.21
C TRP A 62 -2.92 0.08 3.99
N LYS A 63 -1.70 -0.46 3.95
CA LYS A 63 -0.83 -0.36 2.77
C LYS A 63 -1.47 -0.99 1.54
N VAL A 64 -2.04 -2.20 1.67
CA VAL A 64 -2.72 -2.89 0.56
C VAL A 64 -3.90 -2.06 0.05
N LEU A 65 -4.71 -1.50 0.97
CA LEU A 65 -5.83 -0.63 0.59
C LEU A 65 -5.37 0.65 -0.12
N ALA A 66 -4.28 1.26 0.33
CA ALA A 66 -3.72 2.46 -0.30
C ALA A 66 -3.15 2.17 -1.70
N ILE A 67 -2.58 0.99 -1.94
CA ILE A 67 -2.15 0.57 -3.28
C ILE A 67 -3.37 0.45 -4.20
N ALA A 68 -4.40 -0.27 -3.78
CA ALA A 68 -5.61 -0.45 -4.58
C ALA A 68 -6.33 0.88 -4.88
N GLU A 69 -6.28 1.85 -3.97
CA GLU A 69 -6.80 3.20 -4.22
C GLU A 69 -5.94 3.99 -5.22
N SER A 70 -4.62 3.80 -5.19
CA SER A 70 -3.70 4.43 -6.15
C SER A 70 -3.94 3.88 -7.56
N GLU A 71 -4.09 2.56 -7.69
CA GLU A 71 -4.42 1.89 -8.96
C GLU A 71 -5.73 2.45 -9.56
N LYS A 72 -6.79 2.55 -8.76
CA LYS A 72 -8.07 3.13 -9.21
C LYS A 72 -7.94 4.60 -9.63
N TRP A 73 -7.08 5.35 -8.96
CA TRP A 73 -6.84 6.75 -9.32
C TRP A 73 -6.12 6.84 -10.67
N GLU A 74 -5.14 5.97 -10.91
CA GLU A 74 -4.43 5.89 -12.19
C GLU A 74 -5.39 5.52 -13.33
N ASP A 75 -6.22 4.50 -13.15
CA ASP A 75 -7.25 4.11 -14.12
C ASP A 75 -8.18 5.30 -14.44
N ALA A 76 -8.62 6.04 -13.42
CA ALA A 76 -9.46 7.22 -13.61
C ALA A 76 -8.74 8.37 -14.34
N GLN A 77 -7.42 8.54 -14.14
CA GLN A 77 -6.66 9.52 -14.92
C GLN A 77 -6.55 9.09 -16.38
N LEU A 78 -6.27 7.81 -16.65
CA LEU A 78 -6.20 7.27 -18.01
C LEU A 78 -7.53 7.41 -18.76
N GLU A 79 -8.66 7.14 -18.10
CA GLU A 79 -10.00 7.35 -18.68
C GLU A 79 -10.26 8.83 -19.00
N LYS A 80 -9.79 9.73 -18.15
CA LYS A 80 -9.92 11.18 -18.37
C LYS A 80 -9.08 11.63 -19.58
N GLU A 81 -7.82 11.19 -19.66
CA GLU A 81 -6.94 11.47 -20.80
C GLU A 81 -7.54 10.94 -22.11
N ALA A 82 -8.08 9.71 -22.10
CA ALA A 82 -8.74 9.12 -23.27
C ALA A 82 -9.96 9.93 -23.74
N ARG A 83 -10.69 10.57 -22.82
CA ARG A 83 -11.84 11.42 -23.14
C ARG A 83 -11.43 12.81 -23.65
N GLU A 84 -10.31 13.34 -23.14
CA GLU A 84 -9.80 14.68 -23.48
C GLU A 84 -8.98 14.70 -24.77
N LEU A 85 -8.39 13.57 -25.19
CA LEU A 85 -7.54 13.50 -26.38
C LEU A 85 -8.25 13.74 -27.73
N GLY A 86 -9.58 13.93 -27.76
CA GLY A 86 -10.31 14.15 -29.01
C GLY A 86 -10.08 13.02 -30.03
N PRO A 87 -10.55 13.14 -31.29
CA PRO A 87 -10.26 12.12 -32.29
C PRO A 87 -8.75 12.03 -32.53
N ALA A 88 -8.26 10.81 -32.77
CA ALA A 88 -6.83 10.53 -32.95
C ALA A 88 -6.15 11.56 -33.87
N ALA A 89 -5.07 12.17 -33.39
CA ALA A 89 -4.28 13.16 -34.14
C ALA A 89 -3.58 12.57 -35.38
N HIS A 90 -3.64 11.26 -35.58
CA HIS A 90 -3.08 10.59 -36.74
C HIS A 90 -4.19 10.34 -37.78
N PRO A 91 -4.11 10.93 -38.99
CA PRO A 91 -4.99 10.52 -40.07
C PRO A 91 -4.73 9.03 -40.32
N ASN A 92 -5.82 8.25 -40.44
CA ASN A 92 -5.74 6.88 -40.95
C ASN A 92 -5.14 6.94 -42.36
N TYR A 93 -3.83 6.71 -42.47
CA TYR A 93 -3.22 6.38 -43.75
C TYR A 93 -3.63 4.95 -44.09
N LEU A 94 -4.85 4.81 -44.60
CA LEU A 94 -5.26 3.63 -45.36
C LEU A 94 -4.38 3.59 -46.62
N TYR A 95 -3.36 2.76 -46.59
CA TYR A 95 -2.70 2.24 -47.79
C TYR A 95 -3.21 0.84 -48.07
#